data_AF-A0A6S7JDD7-F1
#
_entry.id   AF-A0A6S7JDD7-F1
#
_cell.length_a   1.000
_cell.length_b   1.000
_cell.length_c   1.000
_cell.angle_alpha   90.00
_cell.angle_beta   90.00
_cell.angle_gamma   90.00
#
_symmetry.space_group_name_H-M   'P 1'
#
loop_
_entity.id
_entity.type
_entity.pdbx_description
1 polymer ?
#
loop_
_entity_poly.entity_id
_entity_poly.type
_entity_poly.pdbx_seq_one_letter_code
_entity_poly.pdbx_strand_id
1 'polypeptide(L)'
;MLNPMNIFSSRKGKAAECFNFCRGLNFKSKKDDEHDHATGKDKTICVVDSGIAFNSPFPAILRPERKVELILSFDFSQRDGGDKELPFKELLKAEQWAKDRGHPFPQIKGNPVTEDPNIRECYVFENKDDAMCPMIVHFPIVNKTFREYLKPGVPRKTQSEKDFANFDIFDDPAQPYSSFTFQYKPETFERMHELMKFNTLLNMDLIKEKIGYYVGYRRNNLNQ
;
A
#
# COMPACT_ATOMS: atom_id res chain seq x y z
N MET A 1 33.98 -20.82 -29.79
CA MET A 1 32.54 -20.57 -29.99
C MET A 1 31.90 -20.32 -28.63
N LEU A 2 31.36 -19.12 -28.39
CA LEU A 2 30.54 -18.83 -27.22
C LEU A 2 29.20 -19.57 -27.40
N ASN A 3 28.79 -20.37 -26.42
CA ASN A 3 27.48 -21.03 -26.43
C ASN A 3 26.39 -19.97 -26.19
N PRO A 4 25.54 -19.66 -27.19
CA PRO A 4 24.54 -18.58 -27.08
C PRO A 4 23.43 -18.86 -26.06
N MET A 5 23.40 -20.06 -25.48
CA MET A 5 22.34 -20.49 -24.54
C MET A 5 22.70 -20.33 -23.07
N ASN A 6 23.90 -19.88 -22.71
CA ASN A 6 24.27 -19.68 -21.31
C ASN A 6 24.33 -18.19 -20.97
N ILE A 7 23.15 -17.54 -21.07
CA ILE A 7 23.01 -16.08 -20.94
C ILE A 7 23.34 -15.63 -19.50
N PHE A 8 23.13 -16.47 -18.47
CA PHE A 8 23.64 -16.28 -17.10
C PHE A 8 23.76 -17.64 -16.37
N SER A 9 24.67 -17.75 -15.40
CA SER A 9 24.78 -18.93 -14.53
C SER A 9 23.47 -19.17 -13.76
N SER A 10 22.95 -20.39 -13.79
CA SER A 10 21.77 -20.80 -13.02
C SER A 10 21.97 -20.72 -11.50
N ARG A 11 23.23 -20.64 -11.05
CA ARG A 11 23.62 -20.43 -9.63
C ARG A 11 23.71 -18.96 -9.23
N LYS A 12 23.62 -18.03 -10.19
CA LYS A 12 23.59 -16.59 -9.90
C LYS A 12 22.25 -16.24 -9.24
N GLY A 13 22.25 -15.25 -8.34
CA GLY A 13 21.05 -14.77 -7.66
C GLY A 13 19.93 -14.41 -8.64
N LYS A 14 18.67 -14.63 -8.24
CA LYS A 14 17.48 -14.37 -9.06
C LYS A 14 17.06 -12.90 -9.10
N ALA A 15 17.51 -12.12 -8.14
CA ALA A 15 17.27 -10.69 -8.10
C ALA A 15 18.01 -9.97 -9.23
N ALA A 16 17.46 -8.85 -9.68
CA ALA A 16 18.05 -8.07 -10.75
C ALA A 16 19.37 -7.45 -10.27
N GLU A 17 20.39 -7.56 -11.11
CA GLU A 17 21.69 -6.92 -10.89
C GLU A 17 21.86 -5.81 -11.94
N CYS A 18 22.18 -4.60 -11.49
CA CYS A 18 22.45 -3.48 -12.37
C CYS A 18 23.77 -2.79 -12.01
N PHE A 19 24.30 -1.98 -12.93
CA PHE A 19 25.50 -1.21 -12.66
C PHE A 19 25.28 -0.25 -11.50
N ASN A 20 26.26 -0.21 -10.61
CA ASN A 20 26.21 0.64 -9.45
C ASN A 20 26.55 2.09 -9.81
N PHE A 21 25.52 2.94 -9.91
CA PHE A 21 25.69 4.36 -10.21
C PHE A 21 26.35 5.15 -9.06
N CYS A 22 26.45 4.57 -7.86
CA CYS A 22 27.19 5.15 -6.73
C CYS A 22 28.69 4.78 -6.74
N ARG A 23 29.13 3.94 -7.68
CA ARG A 23 30.52 3.45 -7.72
C ARG A 23 31.52 4.60 -7.83
N GLY A 24 32.48 4.64 -6.92
CA GLY A 24 33.53 5.68 -6.88
C GLY A 24 33.11 6.99 -6.21
N LEU A 25 31.88 7.08 -5.68
CA LEU A 25 31.49 8.20 -4.83
C LEU A 25 32.07 8.05 -3.42
N ASN A 26 32.61 9.15 -2.89
CA ASN A 26 33.08 9.25 -1.52
C ASN A 26 31.96 9.86 -0.66
N PHE A 27 31.42 9.08 0.28
CA PHE A 27 30.40 9.54 1.21
C PHE A 27 31.03 10.06 2.50
N LYS A 28 30.62 11.24 2.97
CA LYS A 28 30.99 11.76 4.30
C LYS A 28 30.17 11.00 5.35
N SER A 29 30.82 10.33 6.31
CA SER A 29 30.10 9.66 7.40
C SER A 29 29.55 10.69 8.39
N LYS A 30 28.46 10.34 9.08
CA LYS A 30 27.99 11.07 10.28
C LYS A 30 28.50 10.44 11.59
N LYS A 31 29.09 9.24 11.55
CA LYS A 31 29.76 8.53 12.66
C LYS A 31 30.76 7.51 12.10
N ASP A 32 31.85 7.30 12.83
CA ASP A 32 32.95 6.36 12.55
C ASP A 32 32.54 4.89 12.71
N ASP A 33 31.59 4.42 11.90
CA ASP A 33 31.34 2.99 11.73
C ASP A 33 31.88 2.54 10.36
N GLU A 34 32.59 1.41 10.37
CA GLU A 34 33.48 0.88 9.34
C GLU A 34 32.99 0.99 7.87
N HIS A 35 33.89 1.46 7.00
CA HIS A 35 33.69 1.72 5.58
C HIS A 35 33.50 0.47 4.68
N ASP A 36 33.31 -0.73 5.23
CA ASP A 36 33.31 -1.96 4.42
C ASP A 36 31.96 -2.35 3.82
N HIS A 37 30.89 -1.62 4.16
CA HIS A 37 29.56 -1.81 3.56
C HIS A 37 29.01 -0.60 2.80
N ALA A 38 29.86 0.40 2.52
CA ALA A 38 29.43 1.53 1.69
C ALA A 38 29.21 1.06 0.25
N THR A 39 27.99 1.30 -0.26
CA THR A 39 27.59 0.97 -1.63
C THR A 39 28.53 1.54 -2.68
N GLY A 40 29.41 2.50 -2.39
CA GLY A 40 30.31 3.11 -3.38
C GLY A 40 31.46 2.23 -3.90
N LYS A 41 31.76 1.07 -3.30
CA LYS A 41 32.88 0.20 -3.72
C LYS A 41 32.48 -0.85 -4.77
N ASP A 42 31.22 -1.30 -4.76
CA ASP A 42 30.75 -2.41 -5.59
C ASP A 42 30.60 -2.03 -7.07
N LYS A 43 30.77 -3.01 -7.98
CA LYS A 43 30.58 -2.79 -9.44
C LYS A 43 29.09 -2.71 -9.80
N THR A 44 28.30 -3.43 -9.04
CA THR A 44 26.89 -3.68 -9.29
C THR A 44 26.11 -3.53 -8.01
N ILE A 45 24.81 -3.29 -8.13
CA ILE A 45 23.85 -3.31 -7.03
C ILE A 45 22.74 -4.29 -7.34
N CYS A 46 22.15 -4.84 -6.28
CA CYS A 46 21.01 -5.73 -6.36
C CYS A 46 19.72 -4.93 -6.13
N VAL A 47 18.78 -5.04 -7.06
CA VAL A 47 17.44 -4.44 -6.94
C VAL A 47 16.43 -5.58 -6.77
N VAL A 48 15.60 -5.45 -5.75
CA VAL A 48 14.59 -6.44 -5.36
C VAL A 48 13.22 -5.78 -5.24
N ASP A 49 12.17 -6.60 -5.20
CA ASP A 49 10.81 -6.15 -4.94
C ASP A 49 10.69 -5.52 -3.54
N SER A 50 10.10 -4.33 -3.46
CA SER A 50 9.86 -3.63 -2.20
C SER A 50 8.89 -4.36 -1.27
N GLY A 51 8.02 -5.22 -1.81
CA GLY A 51 7.09 -6.05 -1.03
C GLY A 51 7.80 -7.00 -0.05
N ILE A 52 9.11 -7.25 -0.23
CA ILE A 52 9.93 -8.00 0.73
C ILE A 52 10.07 -7.26 2.07
N ALA A 53 10.11 -5.92 2.04
CA ALA A 53 10.15 -5.11 3.27
C ALA A 53 8.74 -4.92 3.85
N PHE A 54 7.87 -4.26 3.08
CA PHE A 54 6.45 -4.14 3.37
C PHE A 54 5.71 -3.72 2.09
N ASN A 55 4.47 -4.15 1.94
CA ASN A 55 3.69 -4.01 0.71
C ASN A 55 3.03 -2.63 0.59
N SER A 56 3.79 -1.55 0.80
CA SER A 56 3.28 -0.19 0.65
C SER A 56 4.37 0.80 0.19
N PRO A 57 4.09 1.67 -0.79
CA PRO A 57 5.08 2.58 -1.37
C PRO A 57 5.30 3.87 -0.56
N PHE A 58 5.04 3.86 0.75
CA PHE A 58 5.20 5.02 1.63
C PHE A 58 6.60 5.67 1.57
N PRO A 59 7.73 4.92 1.44
CA PRO A 59 9.05 5.55 1.36
C PRO A 59 9.20 6.54 0.21
N ALA A 60 8.53 6.29 -0.91
CA ALA A 60 8.49 7.26 -1.99
C ALA A 60 7.67 8.48 -1.56
N ILE A 61 6.45 8.29 -1.06
CA ILE A 61 5.49 9.37 -0.83
C ILE A 61 5.92 10.29 0.32
N LEU A 62 6.49 9.74 1.40
CA LEU A 62 6.86 10.45 2.63
C LEU A 62 8.16 11.28 2.53
N ARG A 63 8.74 11.38 1.34
CA ARG A 63 9.90 12.23 1.11
C ARG A 63 9.56 13.71 1.44
N PRO A 64 10.25 14.38 2.38
CA PRO A 64 9.86 15.71 2.88
C PRO A 64 9.68 16.76 1.78
N GLU A 65 10.50 16.71 0.73
CA GLU A 65 10.45 17.65 -0.38
C GLU A 65 9.16 17.55 -1.21
N ARG A 66 8.42 16.44 -1.11
CA ARG A 66 7.13 16.27 -1.78
C ARG A 66 5.98 16.99 -1.07
N LYS A 67 6.11 17.28 0.23
CA LYS A 67 5.09 17.98 1.04
C LYS A 67 3.69 17.41 0.85
N VAL A 68 3.57 16.08 0.87
CA VAL A 68 2.28 15.41 0.68
C VAL A 68 1.45 15.57 1.96
N GLU A 69 0.26 16.13 1.83
CA GLU A 69 -0.64 16.39 2.97
C GLU A 69 -1.73 15.31 3.11
N LEU A 70 -2.16 14.71 2.00
CA LEU A 70 -3.22 13.70 1.96
C LEU A 70 -2.76 12.51 1.12
N ILE A 71 -2.86 11.31 1.68
CA ILE A 71 -2.51 10.04 1.02
C ILE A 71 -3.76 9.17 0.93
N LEU A 72 -4.16 8.84 -0.29
CA LEU A 72 -5.14 7.77 -0.56
C LEU A 72 -4.37 6.45 -0.68
N SER A 73 -4.39 5.65 0.37
CA SER A 73 -3.68 4.36 0.44
C SER A 73 -4.65 3.25 0.03
N PHE A 74 -4.28 2.44 -0.96
CA PHE A 74 -5.04 1.25 -1.36
C PHE A 74 -4.20 0.02 -1.04
N ASP A 75 -4.75 -0.91 -0.26
CA ASP A 75 -4.04 -2.08 0.24
C ASP A 75 -4.69 -3.38 -0.27
N PHE A 76 -3.87 -4.14 -1.00
CA PHE A 76 -4.22 -5.42 -1.62
C PHE A 76 -3.47 -6.59 -0.99
N SER A 77 -2.89 -6.37 0.19
CA SER A 77 -2.06 -7.36 0.85
C SER A 77 -2.87 -8.59 1.25
N GLN A 78 -2.26 -9.75 1.07
CA GLN A 78 -2.82 -11.01 1.55
C GLN A 78 -2.94 -10.98 3.08
N ARG A 79 -4.06 -11.51 3.57
CA ARG A 79 -4.35 -11.66 5.00
C ARG A 79 -4.37 -13.15 5.36
N ASP A 80 -3.47 -13.55 6.25
CA ASP A 80 -3.29 -14.94 6.66
C ASP A 80 -4.48 -15.43 7.51
N GLY A 81 -5.10 -14.53 8.27
CA GLY A 81 -6.32 -14.74 9.04
C GLY A 81 -7.61 -14.54 8.25
N GLY A 82 -7.53 -14.45 6.92
CA GLY A 82 -8.70 -14.45 6.04
C GLY A 82 -9.39 -13.10 5.90
N ASP A 83 -10.63 -13.11 5.40
CA ASP A 83 -11.38 -11.87 5.13
C ASP A 83 -11.70 -11.08 6.40
N LYS A 84 -11.67 -11.75 7.56
CA LYS A 84 -11.97 -11.23 8.89
C LYS A 84 -10.76 -10.72 9.66
N GLU A 85 -9.53 -10.86 9.14
CA GLU A 85 -8.34 -10.26 9.76
C GLU A 85 -8.35 -8.73 9.58
N LEU A 86 -7.99 -7.98 10.63
CA LEU A 86 -7.89 -6.53 10.54
C LEU A 86 -6.78 -6.09 9.56
N PRO A 87 -7.06 -5.21 8.59
CA PRO A 87 -6.17 -4.94 7.46
C PRO A 87 -5.13 -3.86 7.77
N PHE A 88 -4.37 -3.99 8.87
CA PHE A 88 -3.41 -2.96 9.30
C PHE A 88 -1.96 -3.43 9.35
N LYS A 89 -1.68 -4.69 9.03
CA LYS A 89 -0.33 -5.30 9.12
C LYS A 89 0.73 -4.49 8.38
N GLU A 90 0.46 -4.09 7.14
CA GLU A 90 1.42 -3.33 6.33
C GLU A 90 1.48 -1.85 6.72
N LEU A 91 0.37 -1.26 7.18
CA LEU A 91 0.36 0.10 7.76
C LEU A 91 1.20 0.19 9.04
N LEU A 92 1.13 -0.83 9.92
CA LEU A 92 1.96 -0.89 11.13
C LEU A 92 3.46 -0.99 10.80
N LYS A 93 3.82 -1.76 9.76
CA LYS A 93 5.20 -1.78 9.26
C LYS A 93 5.63 -0.44 8.68
N ALA A 94 4.73 0.24 7.95
CA ALA A 94 4.99 1.57 7.40
C ALA A 94 5.17 2.63 8.51
N GLU A 95 4.35 2.59 9.56
CA GLU A 95 4.51 3.44 10.76
C GLU A 95 5.87 3.22 11.41
N GLN A 96 6.26 1.96 11.64
CA GLN A 96 7.55 1.63 12.23
C GLN A 96 8.71 2.13 11.36
N TRP A 97 8.64 1.91 10.04
CA TRP A 97 9.64 2.42 9.09
C TRP A 97 9.75 3.94 9.12
N ALA A 98 8.61 4.65 9.14
CA ALA A 98 8.59 6.10 9.16
C ALA A 98 9.22 6.64 10.45
N LYS A 99 8.88 6.03 11.59
CA LYS A 99 9.47 6.35 12.90
C LYS A 99 10.98 6.15 12.91
N ASP A 100 11.48 5.02 12.42
CA ASP A 100 12.92 4.71 12.39
C ASP A 100 13.71 5.66 11.48
N ARG A 101 13.04 6.30 10.52
CA ARG A 101 13.63 7.25 9.57
C ARG A 101 13.34 8.71 9.90
N GLY A 102 12.61 8.99 10.98
CA GLY A 102 12.24 10.35 11.38
C GLY A 102 11.27 11.04 10.42
N HIS A 103 10.43 10.27 9.71
CA HIS A 103 9.36 10.80 8.88
C HIS A 103 8.06 10.97 9.68
N PRO A 104 7.35 12.09 9.55
CA PRO A 104 5.99 12.25 10.09
C PRO A 104 5.04 11.18 9.55
N PHE A 105 4.29 10.54 10.44
CA PHE A 105 3.31 9.50 10.10
C PHE A 105 2.22 9.45 11.17
N PRO A 106 0.93 9.29 10.79
CA PRO A 106 -0.14 9.26 11.78
C PRO A 106 -0.08 7.98 12.61
N GLN A 107 -0.48 8.06 13.88
CA GLN A 107 -0.45 6.91 14.78
C GLN A 107 -1.42 5.83 14.29
N ILE A 108 -0.89 4.63 14.07
CA ILE A 108 -1.65 3.42 13.72
C ILE A 108 -1.73 2.51 14.94
N LYS A 109 -0.58 2.18 15.55
CA LYS A 109 -0.54 1.31 16.73
C LYS A 109 -1.21 1.96 17.94
N GLY A 110 -2.21 1.28 18.51
CA GLY A 110 -2.98 1.78 19.65
C GLY A 110 -3.94 2.91 19.29
N ASN A 111 -4.23 3.09 18.00
CA ASN A 111 -5.28 3.99 17.57
C ASN A 111 -6.64 3.31 17.78
N PRO A 112 -7.65 3.95 18.41
CA PRO A 112 -8.98 3.38 18.60
C PRO A 112 -9.63 2.87 17.31
N VAL A 113 -9.33 3.50 16.17
CA VAL A 113 -9.78 3.07 14.83
C VAL A 113 -9.31 1.65 14.50
N THR A 114 -8.12 1.27 14.96
CA THR A 114 -7.52 -0.07 14.76
C THR A 114 -7.92 -1.09 15.81
N GLU A 115 -8.48 -0.65 16.94
CA GLU A 115 -8.96 -1.52 18.01
C GLU A 115 -10.41 -1.96 17.81
N ASP A 116 -11.15 -1.26 16.94
CA ASP A 116 -12.49 -1.66 16.51
C ASP A 116 -12.42 -2.96 15.68
N PRO A 117 -13.05 -4.07 16.13
CA PRO A 117 -13.05 -5.32 15.39
C PRO A 117 -13.88 -5.25 14.09
N ASN A 118 -14.68 -4.20 13.90
CA ASN A 118 -15.50 -4.06 12.70
C ASN A 118 -14.67 -3.60 11.51
N ILE A 119 -14.47 -4.52 10.56
CA ILE A 119 -13.83 -4.21 9.29
C ILE A 119 -14.72 -3.25 8.48
N ARG A 120 -14.08 -2.24 7.91
CA ARG A 120 -14.64 -1.19 7.05
C ARG A 120 -13.91 -1.15 5.71
N GLU A 121 -14.57 -0.57 4.73
CA GLU A 121 -14.05 -0.33 3.37
C GLU A 121 -13.08 0.86 3.33
N CYS A 122 -13.08 1.71 4.37
CA CYS A 122 -12.25 2.90 4.46
C CYS A 122 -11.95 3.29 5.92
N TYR A 123 -10.73 3.75 6.17
CA TYR A 123 -10.25 4.24 7.46
C TYR A 123 -9.52 5.56 7.28
N VAL A 124 -9.59 6.44 8.28
CA VAL A 124 -8.89 7.73 8.29
C VAL A 124 -7.96 7.77 9.47
N PHE A 125 -6.69 8.10 9.20
CA PHE A 125 -5.65 8.31 10.19
C PHE A 125 -5.09 9.72 10.04
N GLU A 126 -5.10 10.48 11.12
CA GLU A 126 -4.62 11.86 11.15
C GLU A 126 -3.87 12.13 12.45
N ASN A 127 -2.91 13.04 12.40
CA ASN A 127 -2.29 13.62 13.59
C ASN A 127 -2.58 15.12 13.57
N LYS A 128 -3.50 15.57 14.45
CA LYS A 128 -3.93 16.97 14.50
C LYS A 128 -2.89 17.90 15.11
N ASP A 129 -1.93 17.34 15.85
CA ASP A 129 -0.89 18.09 16.54
C ASP A 129 0.35 18.32 15.67
N ASP A 130 0.46 17.63 14.53
CA ASP A 130 1.58 17.75 13.59
C ASP A 130 1.11 18.11 12.18
N ALA A 131 1.25 19.38 11.82
CA ALA A 131 0.90 19.88 10.48
C ALA A 131 1.75 19.30 9.35
N MET A 132 2.93 18.73 9.64
CA MET A 132 3.79 18.08 8.64
C MET A 132 3.44 16.61 8.45
N CYS A 133 2.59 16.05 9.31
CA CYS A 133 2.11 14.69 9.20
C CYS A 133 0.98 14.59 8.15
N PRO A 134 1.12 13.72 7.13
CA PRO A 134 0.05 13.50 6.18
C PRO A 134 -1.15 12.83 6.85
N MET A 135 -2.35 13.18 6.40
CA MET A 135 -3.54 12.37 6.64
C MET A 135 -3.52 11.17 5.68
N ILE A 136 -3.87 9.99 6.20
CA ILE A 136 -3.99 8.77 5.41
C ILE A 136 -5.47 8.37 5.37
N VAL A 137 -6.03 8.30 4.16
CA VAL A 137 -7.32 7.66 3.89
C VAL A 137 -7.01 6.29 3.29
N HIS A 138 -7.22 5.24 4.08
CA HIS A 138 -6.79 3.88 3.79
C HIS A 138 -7.96 3.00 3.35
N PHE A 139 -7.80 2.34 2.21
CA PHE A 139 -8.75 1.48 1.52
C PHE A 139 -8.20 0.06 1.42
N PRO A 140 -8.52 -0.81 2.38
CA PRO A 140 -8.18 -2.21 2.26
C PRO A 140 -9.18 -2.93 1.35
N ILE A 141 -8.70 -4.00 0.71
CA ILE A 141 -9.54 -4.91 -0.07
C ILE A 141 -10.50 -5.68 0.85
N VAL A 142 -11.79 -5.31 0.81
CA VAL A 142 -12.84 -5.84 1.67
C VAL A 142 -14.14 -6.00 0.90
N ASN A 143 -14.70 -7.21 0.84
CA ASN A 143 -16.03 -7.46 0.28
C ASN A 143 -17.10 -7.51 1.38
N LYS A 144 -17.57 -6.33 1.81
CA LYS A 144 -18.59 -6.16 2.84
C LYS A 144 -19.87 -5.56 2.26
N THR A 145 -19.97 -4.24 2.13
CA THR A 145 -21.19 -3.57 1.65
C THR A 145 -21.50 -3.91 0.19
N PHE A 146 -20.48 -4.21 -0.62
CA PHE A 146 -20.64 -4.62 -2.03
C PHE A 146 -21.49 -5.87 -2.23
N ARG A 147 -21.53 -6.77 -1.22
CA ARG A 147 -22.38 -7.98 -1.25
C ARG A 147 -23.87 -7.65 -1.37
N GLU A 148 -24.28 -6.54 -0.77
CA GLU A 148 -25.68 -6.16 -0.66
C GLU A 148 -26.09 -5.09 -1.69
N TYR A 149 -25.13 -4.26 -2.13
CA TYR A 149 -25.38 -3.09 -2.97
C TYR A 149 -24.67 -3.18 -4.32
N LEU A 150 -25.39 -2.81 -5.39
CA LEU A 150 -24.85 -2.74 -6.74
C LEU A 150 -24.03 -1.46 -6.96
N LYS A 151 -24.50 -0.36 -6.37
CA LYS A 151 -23.87 0.96 -6.32
C LYS A 151 -24.15 1.57 -4.95
N PRO A 152 -23.36 2.55 -4.47
CA PRO A 152 -23.67 3.23 -3.22
C PRO A 152 -25.13 3.69 -3.17
N GLY A 153 -25.89 3.23 -2.15
CA GLY A 153 -27.31 3.52 -1.98
C GLY A 153 -28.29 2.73 -2.85
N VAL A 154 -27.82 1.85 -3.75
CA VAL A 154 -28.68 1.04 -4.66
C VAL A 154 -28.55 -0.45 -4.30
N PRO A 155 -29.54 -1.04 -3.60
CA PRO A 155 -29.48 -2.45 -3.20
C PRO A 155 -29.63 -3.39 -4.41
N ARG A 156 -29.00 -4.56 -4.33
CA ARG A 156 -29.16 -5.65 -5.29
C ARG A 156 -30.55 -6.28 -5.17
N LYS A 157 -31.20 -6.53 -6.29
CA LYS A 157 -32.58 -7.03 -6.35
C LYS A 157 -32.64 -8.48 -6.78
N THR A 158 -31.93 -8.84 -7.85
CA THR A 158 -32.02 -10.18 -8.43
C THR A 158 -31.09 -11.16 -7.72
N GLN A 159 -31.39 -12.46 -7.78
CA GLN A 159 -30.51 -13.48 -7.21
C GLN A 159 -29.14 -13.49 -7.92
N SER A 160 -29.13 -13.35 -9.25
CA SER A 160 -27.89 -13.26 -10.04
C SER A 160 -27.00 -12.08 -9.62
N GLU A 161 -27.57 -10.91 -9.32
CA GLU A 161 -26.81 -9.78 -8.80
C GLU A 161 -26.18 -10.09 -7.43
N LYS A 162 -26.90 -10.78 -6.56
CA LYS A 162 -26.41 -11.17 -5.23
C LYS A 162 -25.32 -12.24 -5.33
N ASP A 163 -25.52 -13.25 -6.18
CA ASP A 163 -24.55 -14.32 -6.40
C ASP A 163 -23.24 -13.78 -6.97
N PHE A 164 -23.29 -12.79 -7.86
CA PHE A 164 -22.12 -12.13 -8.40
C PHE A 164 -21.24 -11.49 -7.31
N ALA A 165 -21.85 -10.85 -6.32
CA ALA A 165 -21.11 -10.19 -5.25
C ALA A 165 -20.82 -11.09 -4.05
N ASN A 166 -21.40 -12.29 -4.00
CA ASN A 166 -21.21 -13.24 -2.91
C ASN A 166 -19.96 -14.11 -3.17
N PHE A 167 -18.79 -13.58 -2.81
CA PHE A 167 -17.52 -14.29 -2.90
C PHE A 167 -16.56 -13.82 -1.82
N ASP A 168 -15.69 -14.73 -1.40
CA ASP A 168 -14.63 -14.45 -0.45
C ASP A 168 -13.34 -14.09 -1.20
N ILE A 169 -12.51 -13.23 -0.61
CA ILE A 169 -11.25 -12.79 -1.23
C ILE A 169 -10.14 -13.76 -0.83
N PHE A 170 -9.96 -13.94 0.48
CA PHE A 170 -8.90 -14.74 1.08
C PHE A 170 -9.41 -16.08 1.64
N ASP A 171 -10.70 -16.17 2.00
CA ASP A 171 -11.28 -17.38 2.60
C ASP A 171 -11.73 -18.43 1.57
N ASP A 172 -11.76 -18.09 0.27
CA ASP A 172 -12.13 -19.04 -0.79
C ASP A 172 -11.05 -20.13 -0.94
N PRO A 173 -11.37 -21.42 -0.74
CA PRO A 173 -10.43 -22.53 -0.90
C PRO A 173 -9.82 -22.65 -2.30
N ALA A 174 -10.51 -22.16 -3.34
CA ALA A 174 -9.98 -22.13 -4.70
C ALA A 174 -8.91 -21.04 -4.90
N GLN A 175 -8.77 -20.12 -3.93
CA GLN A 175 -7.81 -19.02 -3.91
C GLN A 175 -7.69 -18.27 -5.26
N PRO A 176 -8.82 -17.84 -5.85
CA PRO A 176 -8.82 -17.22 -7.18
C PRO A 176 -8.07 -15.88 -7.20
N TYR A 177 -7.86 -15.26 -6.04
CA TYR A 177 -7.17 -13.98 -5.85
C TYR A 177 -5.79 -14.11 -5.20
N SER A 178 -5.20 -15.32 -5.19
CA SER A 178 -3.84 -15.53 -4.68
C SER A 178 -2.81 -14.68 -5.43
N SER A 179 -1.78 -14.20 -4.74
CA SER A 179 -0.67 -13.48 -5.34
C SER A 179 0.11 -14.29 -6.39
N PHE A 180 -0.06 -15.62 -6.41
CA PHE A 180 0.52 -16.51 -7.42
C PHE A 180 -0.39 -16.77 -8.63
N THR A 181 -1.62 -16.21 -8.65
CA THR A 181 -2.57 -16.38 -9.75
C THR A 181 -2.43 -15.25 -10.76
N PHE A 182 -2.04 -15.60 -11.99
CA PHE A 182 -1.85 -14.66 -13.11
C PHE A 182 -2.91 -14.79 -14.21
N GLN A 183 -3.82 -15.75 -14.11
CA GLN A 183 -4.90 -15.97 -15.08
C GLN A 183 -6.25 -15.84 -14.39
N TYR A 184 -7.04 -14.86 -14.81
CA TYR A 184 -8.35 -14.57 -14.26
C TYR A 184 -9.42 -14.96 -15.25
N LYS A 185 -10.43 -15.70 -14.77
CA LYS A 185 -11.68 -15.85 -15.52
C LYS A 185 -12.36 -14.47 -15.62
N PRO A 186 -13.11 -14.18 -16.69
CA PRO A 186 -13.80 -12.89 -16.84
C PRO A 186 -14.62 -12.48 -15.62
N GLU A 187 -15.37 -13.42 -15.04
CA GLU A 187 -16.16 -13.16 -13.84
C GLU A 187 -15.30 -12.84 -12.61
N THR A 188 -14.23 -13.59 -12.36
CA THR A 188 -13.31 -13.36 -11.25
C THR A 188 -12.67 -11.97 -11.33
N PHE A 189 -12.25 -11.58 -12.53
CA PHE A 189 -11.72 -10.24 -12.80
C PHE A 189 -12.76 -9.16 -12.54
N GLU A 190 -13.96 -9.29 -13.13
CA GLU A 190 -15.03 -8.30 -13.03
C GLU A 190 -15.48 -8.10 -11.58
N ARG A 191 -15.56 -9.18 -10.81
CA ARG A 191 -15.89 -9.15 -9.37
C ARG A 191 -14.92 -8.26 -8.59
N MET A 192 -13.61 -8.46 -8.80
CA MET A 192 -12.58 -7.68 -8.12
C MET A 192 -12.57 -6.21 -8.59
N HIS A 193 -12.72 -6.01 -9.90
CA HIS A 193 -12.79 -4.69 -10.50
C HIS A 193 -13.95 -3.86 -9.93
N GLU A 194 -15.17 -4.41 -9.99
CA GLU A 194 -16.37 -3.71 -9.52
C GLU A 194 -16.39 -3.57 -8.00
N LEU A 195 -15.82 -4.52 -7.25
CA LEU A 195 -15.64 -4.38 -5.80
C LEU A 195 -14.79 -3.14 -5.45
N MET A 196 -13.61 -3.00 -6.05
CA MET A 196 -12.71 -1.87 -5.74
C MET A 196 -13.30 -0.53 -6.17
N LYS A 197 -13.95 -0.51 -7.34
CA LYS A 197 -14.68 0.65 -7.83
C LYS A 197 -15.82 1.02 -6.88
N PHE A 198 -16.62 0.05 -6.43
CA PHE A 198 -17.70 0.27 -5.48
C PHE A 198 -17.18 0.85 -4.16
N ASN A 199 -16.17 0.24 -3.54
CA ASN A 199 -15.60 0.68 -2.26
C ASN A 199 -15.05 2.12 -2.35
N THR A 200 -14.46 2.48 -3.49
CA THR A 200 -13.97 3.84 -3.75
C THR A 200 -15.13 4.82 -3.90
N LEU A 201 -16.17 4.47 -4.68
CA LEU A 201 -17.36 5.31 -4.88
C LEU A 201 -18.16 5.49 -3.59
N LEU A 202 -18.23 4.45 -2.75
CA LEU A 202 -18.90 4.49 -1.45
C LEU A 202 -18.35 5.59 -0.54
N ASN A 203 -17.05 5.88 -0.65
CA ASN A 203 -16.34 6.86 0.18
C ASN A 203 -15.98 8.15 -0.59
N MET A 204 -16.62 8.40 -1.74
CA MET A 204 -16.32 9.55 -2.59
C MET A 204 -16.52 10.88 -1.85
N ASP A 205 -17.57 11.00 -1.04
CA ASP A 205 -17.85 12.23 -0.30
C ASP A 205 -16.81 12.49 0.80
N LEU A 206 -16.33 11.44 1.47
CA LEU A 206 -15.22 11.53 2.41
C LEU A 206 -13.93 12.02 1.72
N ILE A 207 -13.60 11.47 0.55
CA ILE A 207 -12.42 11.91 -0.22
C ILE A 207 -12.55 13.41 -0.56
N LYS A 208 -13.71 13.83 -1.07
CA LYS A 208 -13.98 15.24 -1.39
C LYS A 208 -13.88 16.14 -0.16
N GLU A 209 -14.40 15.70 0.98
CA GLU A 209 -14.31 16.40 2.25
C GLU A 209 -12.84 16.63 2.66
N LYS A 210 -12.01 15.58 2.63
CA LYS A 210 -10.60 15.68 3.02
C LYS A 210 -9.78 16.55 2.05
N ILE A 211 -10.08 16.48 0.76
CA ILE A 211 -9.49 17.40 -0.23
C ILE A 211 -9.92 18.85 0.06
N GLY A 212 -11.22 19.07 0.30
CA GLY A 212 -11.76 20.39 0.62
C GLY A 212 -11.14 20.99 1.88
N TYR A 213 -10.95 20.18 2.92
CA TYR A 213 -10.25 20.56 4.15
C TYR A 213 -8.83 21.10 3.84
N TYR A 214 -8.00 20.35 3.13
CA TYR A 214 -6.62 20.79 2.83
C TYR A 214 -6.56 21.98 1.86
N VAL A 215 -7.50 22.11 0.93
CA VAL A 215 -7.61 23.31 0.10
C VAL A 215 -7.89 24.55 0.96
N GLY A 216 -8.81 24.44 1.92
CA GLY A 216 -9.10 25.49 2.88
C GLY A 216 -7.92 25.80 3.80
N TYR A 217 -7.29 24.77 4.35
CA TYR A 217 -6.10 24.89 5.21
C TYR A 217 -4.97 25.64 4.50
N ARG A 218 -4.62 25.26 3.26
CA ARG A 218 -3.60 25.97 2.48
C ARG A 218 -3.98 27.44 2.26
N ARG A 219 -5.22 27.72 1.85
CA ARG A 219 -5.67 29.11 1.60
C ARG A 219 -5.49 30.01 2.83
N ASN A 220 -5.75 29.47 4.02
CA ASN A 220 -5.68 30.24 5.26
C ASN A 220 -4.24 30.38 5.81
N ASN A 221 -3.35 29.45 5.47
CA ASN A 221 -1.97 29.41 5.98
C ASN A 221 -0.89 29.82 4.95
N LEU A 222 -1.26 30.12 3.70
CA LEU A 222 -0.33 30.61 2.66
C LEU A 222 0.16 32.05 2.89
N ASN A 223 -0.41 32.78 3.86
CA ASN A 223 -0.06 34.16 4.20
C ASN A 223 0.67 34.30 5.56
N GLN A 224 1.14 33.19 6.14
CA GLN A 224 2.01 33.16 7.33
C GLN A 224 3.36 32.55 6.94
#